data_AF-A0A7X1E594-F1
#
_entry.id   AF-A0A7X1E594-F1
#
_cell.length_a   1.000
_cell.length_b   1.000
_cell.length_c   1.000
_cell.angle_alpha   90.00
_cell.angle_beta   90.00
_cell.angle_gamma   90.00
#
_symmetry.space_group_name_H-M   'P 1'
#
loop_
_entity.id
_entity.type
_entity.pdbx_description
1 polymer ?
#
loop_
_entity_poly.entity_id
_entity_poly.type
_entity_poly.pdbx_seq_one_letter_code
_entity_poly.pdbx_strand_id
1 'polypeptide(L)' 'MESRDWKNIRTPAFRYLLYDDDRELLWDLEKDPSESRNVAGDPKYQKILADHRKLMLSRLLKAERPLARTWPY' A
#
# COMPACT_ATOMS: atom_id res chain seq x y z
N MET A 1 8.25 -8.80 21.62
CA MET A 1 7.53 -9.31 20.43
C MET A 1 7.56 -8.18 19.43
N GLU A 2 8.47 -8.26 18.48
CA GLU A 2 8.64 -7.20 17.48
C GLU A 2 7.46 -7.29 16.52
N SER A 3 6.52 -6.35 16.65
CA SER A 3 5.48 -6.13 15.67
C SER A 3 6.17 -5.77 14.37
N ARG A 4 6.32 -6.73 13.47
CA ARG A 4 6.64 -6.41 12.07
C ARG A 4 5.41 -5.73 11.50
N ASP A 5 5.41 -4.40 11.54
CA ASP A 5 4.39 -3.58 10.90
C ASP A 5 4.58 -3.65 9.38
N TRP A 6 3.96 -4.65 8.75
CA TRP A 6 3.86 -4.71 7.29
C TRP A 6 2.59 -3.99 6.86
N LYS A 7 2.73 -3.03 5.95
CA LYS A 7 1.62 -2.23 5.44
C LYS A 7 1.28 -2.69 4.04
N ASN A 8 0.03 -3.10 3.83
CA ASN A 8 -0.46 -3.50 2.52
C ASN A 8 -1.59 -2.58 2.07
N ILE A 9 -1.60 -2.29 0.78
CA ILE A 9 -2.72 -1.65 0.09
C ILE A 9 -3.12 -2.53 -1.07
N ARG A 10 -4.38 -2.95 -1.04
CA ARG A 10 -5.04 -3.58 -2.17
C ARG A 10 -5.93 -2.56 -2.86
N THR A 11 -5.63 -2.32 -4.13
CA THR A 11 -6.45 -1.60 -5.09
C THR A 11 -7.06 -2.62 -6.06
N PRO A 12 -8.13 -2.28 -6.79
CA PRO A 12 -8.77 -3.23 -7.72
C PRO A 12 -7.83 -3.70 -8.84
N ALA A 13 -6.84 -2.87 -9.23
CA ALA A 13 -5.88 -3.19 -10.28
C ALA A 13 -4.49 -3.60 -9.76
N PHE A 14 -4.15 -3.30 -8.49
CA PHE A 14 -2.79 -3.48 -7.98
C PHE A 14 -2.78 -3.92 -6.52
N ARG A 15 -1.73 -4.63 -6.13
CA ARG A 15 -1.41 -4.96 -4.74
C ARG A 15 -0.05 -4.40 -4.40
N TYR A 16 -0.01 -3.48 -3.45
CA TYR A 16 1.21 -2.88 -2.93
C TYR A 16 1.45 -3.36 -1.50
N LEU A 17 2.67 -3.79 -1.21
CA LEU A 17 3.09 -4.25 0.11
C LEU A 17 4.41 -3.58 0.45
N LEU A 18 4.44 -2.89 1.57
CA LEU A 18 5.62 -2.27 2.16
C LEU A 18 5.98 -3.02 3.44
N TYR A 19 7.18 -3.58 3.47
CA TYR A 19 7.80 -4.06 4.69
C TYR A 19 8.54 -2.92 5.38
N ASP A 20 8.70 -3.05 6.69
CA ASP A 20 9.52 -2.17 7.52
C ASP A 20 11.02 -2.18 7.12
N ASP A 21 11.48 -3.31 6.54
CA ASP A 21 12.84 -3.55 6.06
C ASP A 21 13.16 -2.86 4.70
N ASP A 22 12.46 -1.78 4.36
CA ASP A 22 12.51 -1.08 3.06
C ASP A 22 12.13 -1.94 1.83
N ARG A 23 11.65 -3.17 2.04
CA ARG A 23 11.21 -4.04 0.95
C ARG A 23 9.83 -3.62 0.46
N GLU A 24 9.77 -3.18 -0.78
CA GLU A 24 8.54 -2.85 -1.47
C GLU A 24 8.21 -3.96 -2.48
N LEU A 25 6.97 -4.46 -2.46
CA LEU A 25 6.45 -5.40 -3.45
C LEU A 25 5.22 -4.78 -4.11
N LEU A 26 5.18 -4.85 -5.43
CA LEU A 26 4.07 -4.36 -6.24
C LEU A 26 3.70 -5.46 -7.21
N TRP A 27 2.43 -5.83 -7.22
CA TRP A 27 1.84 -6.77 -8.15
C TRP A 27 0.73 -6.07 -8.96
N ASP A 28 0.75 -6.30 -10.27
CA ASP A 28 -0.26 -5.84 -11.21
C ASP A 28 -1.32 -6.95 -11.36
N LEU A 29 -2.47 -6.76 -10.71
CA LEU A 29 -3.59 -7.72 -10.73
C LEU A 29 -4.44 -7.58 -12.00
N GLU A 30 -4.35 -6.44 -12.68
CA GLU A 30 -5.11 -6.15 -13.90
C GLU A 30 -4.55 -6.93 -15.10
N LYS A 31 -3.22 -6.98 -15.24
CA LYS A 31 -2.54 -7.75 -16.29
C LYS A 31 -2.28 -9.19 -15.89
N ASP A 32 -1.93 -9.43 -14.64
CA ASP A 32 -1.54 -10.74 -14.14
C ASP A 32 -2.36 -11.11 -12.90
N PRO A 33 -3.57 -11.66 -13.06
CA PRO A 33 -4.37 -12.16 -11.95
C PRO A 33 -3.68 -13.31 -11.18
N SER A 34 -2.57 -13.84 -11.69
CA SER A 34 -1.73 -14.83 -11.02
C SER A 34 -0.75 -14.26 -9.99
N GLU A 35 -0.65 -12.93 -9.82
CA GLU A 35 0.31 -12.29 -8.89
C GLU A 35 1.77 -12.76 -9.11
N SER A 36 2.09 -13.21 -10.33
CA SER A 36 3.31 -13.94 -10.63
C SER A 36 4.52 -13.03 -10.88
N ARG A 37 4.29 -11.75 -11.24
CA ARG A 37 5.37 -10.78 -11.46
C ARG A 37 5.38 -9.70 -10.39
N ASN A 38 6.42 -9.73 -9.57
CA ASN A 38 6.81 -8.58 -8.77
C ASN A 38 7.38 -7.51 -9.70
N VAL A 39 6.69 -6.38 -9.83
CA VAL A 39 7.08 -5.24 -10.68
C VAL A 39 7.74 -4.11 -9.87
N ALA A 40 7.96 -4.28 -8.57
CA ALA A 40 8.54 -3.24 -7.72
C ALA A 40 9.95 -2.80 -8.16
N GLY A 41 10.74 -3.72 -8.73
CA GLY A 41 12.09 -3.41 -9.22
C GLY A 41 12.12 -2.81 -10.63
N ASP A 42 10.97 -2.73 -11.32
CA ASP A 42 10.93 -2.34 -12.73
C ASP A 42 10.76 -0.81 -12.85
N PRO A 43 11.66 -0.09 -13.55
CA PRO A 43 11.60 1.36 -13.66
C PRO A 43 10.32 1.87 -14.33
N LYS A 44 9.66 1.03 -15.14
CA LYS A 44 8.38 1.36 -15.75
C LYS A 44 7.26 1.51 -14.72
N TYR A 45 7.37 0.77 -13.61
CA TYR A 45 6.38 0.74 -12.53
C TYR A 45 6.77 1.63 -11.34
N GLN A 46 7.96 2.25 -11.33
CA GLN A 46 8.34 3.22 -10.30
C GLN A 46 7.34 4.37 -10.14
N LYS A 47 6.73 4.83 -11.24
CA LYS A 47 5.71 5.89 -11.19
C LYS A 47 4.44 5.41 -10.48
N ILE A 48 4.03 4.16 -10.73
CA ILE A 48 2.88 3.52 -10.08
C ILE A 48 3.18 3.24 -8.62
N LEU A 49 4.40 2.79 -8.31
CA LEU A 49 4.88 2.56 -6.96
C LEU A 49 4.87 3.85 -6.13
N ALA A 50 5.38 4.96 -6.70
CA ALA A 50 5.34 6.26 -6.05
C ALA A 50 3.91 6.76 -5.80
N ASP A 51 2.98 6.49 -6.72
CA ASP A 51 1.56 6.80 -6.54
C ASP A 51 0.93 5.98 -5.39
N HIS A 52 1.20 4.67 -5.34
CA HIS A 52 0.74 3.80 -4.26
C HIS A 52 1.34 4.18 -2.91
N ARG A 53 2.62 4.60 -2.87
CA ARG A 53 3.27 5.12 -1.66
C ARG A 53 2.56 6.37 -1.14
N LYS A 54 2.20 7.31 -2.02
CA LYS A 54 1.40 8.50 -1.66
C LYS A 54 0.00 8.12 -1.19
N LEU A 55 -0.65 7.17 -1.84
CA LEU A 55 -1.94 6.65 -1.43
C LEU A 55 -1.87 6.05 -0.01
N MET A 56 -0.77 5.35 0.30
CA MET A 56 -0.55 4.79 1.62
C MET A 56 -0.34 5.83 2.70
N LEU A 57 0.52 6.81 2.45
CA LEU A 57 0.69 7.95 3.35
C LEU A 57 -0.64 8.68 3.58
N SER A 58 -1.44 8.86 2.52
CA SER A 58 -2.76 9.49 2.61
C SER A 58 -3.73 8.68 3.46
N ARG A 59 -3.70 7.34 3.37
CA ARG A 59 -4.51 6.45 4.23
C ARG A 59 -4.06 6.50 5.68
N LEU A 60 -2.75 6.49 5.94
CA LEU A 60 -2.21 6.59 7.28
C LEU A 60 -2.59 7.93 7.92
N LEU A 61 -2.42 9.03 7.19
CA LEU A 61 -2.83 10.36 7.65
C LEU A 61 -4.34 10.45 7.94
N LYS A 62 -5.18 9.75 7.15
CA LYS A 62 -6.62 9.66 7.41
C LYS A 62 -6.94 8.78 8.62
N ALA A 63 -6.21 7.70 8.83
CA ALA A 63 -6.38 6.80 9.97
C ALA A 63 -5.90 7.43 11.28
N GLU A 64 -4.86 8.26 11.23
CA GLU A 64 -4.35 9.03 12.36
C GLU A 64 -5.27 10.19 12.76
N ARG A 65 -6.23 10.57 11.92
CA ARG A 65 -7.31 11.47 12.37
C ARG A 65 -8.25 10.65 13.25
N PRO A 66 -8.26 10.86 14.59
CA PRO A 66 -9.26 10.21 15.42
C PRO A 66 -10.62 10.60 14.86
N LEU A 67 -11.44 9.61 14.51
CA LEU A 67 -12.85 9.80 14.17
C LEU A 67 -13.42 10.72 15.25
N ALA A 68 -13.77 11.94 14.85
CA ALA A 68 -14.31 12.94 15.76
C ALA A 68 -15.44 12.23 16.52
N ARG A 69 -15.25 12.03 17.84
CA ARG A 69 -16.19 11.32 18.68
C ARG A 69 -17.50 12.10 18.66
N THR A 70 -18.43 11.69 17.81
CA THR A 70 -19.75 12.29 17.73
C THR A 70 -20.52 11.78 18.94
N TRP A 71 -20.62 12.60 19.98
CA TRP A 71 -21.54 12.33 21.08
C TRP A 71 -22.96 12.67 20.62
N PRO A 72 -23.89 11.70 20.53
CA PRO A 72 -25.30 12.03 20.44
C PRO A 72 -25.79 12.50 21.83
N TYR A 73 -26.49 13.63 21.88
CA TYR A 73 -27.19 14.16 23.06
C TYR A 73 -28.64 13.68 23.05
#